data_AF-A0A257M3A8-F1
#
_entry.id   AF-A0A257M3A8-F1
#
_cell.length_a   1.000
_cell.length_b   1.000
_cell.length_c   1.000
_cell.angle_alpha   90.00
_cell.angle_beta   90.00
_cell.angle_gamma   90.00
#
_symmetry.space_group_name_H-M   'P 1'
#
loop_
_entity.id
_entity.type
_entity.pdbx_description
1 polymer ?
#
loop_
_entity_poly.entity_id
_entity_poly.type
_entity_poly.pdbx_seq_one_letter_code
_entity_poly.pdbx_strand_id
1 'polypeptide(L)'
;PDGAYLFAANGSAGEAGISVFNTATGRCRGQLSGPVQVNGMSLVKQSGELVVGDQYGRIWFWDLHSVLAMLREFEASLTTAER
;
A
#
# COMPACT_ATOMS: atom_id res chain seq x y z
N PRO A 1 7.11 7.89 -6.87
CA PRO A 1 5.89 7.22 -7.36
C PRO A 1 5.98 7.02 -8.87
N ASP A 2 5.84 5.77 -9.30
CA ASP A 2 5.79 5.36 -10.72
C ASP A 2 4.38 5.46 -11.32
N GLY A 3 3.36 5.66 -10.46
CA GLY A 3 1.96 5.81 -10.86
C GLY A 3 1.22 4.49 -11.08
N ALA A 4 1.87 3.34 -10.91
CA ALA A 4 1.28 2.02 -11.14
C ALA A 4 0.35 1.58 -9.99
N TYR A 5 0.62 2.06 -8.78
CA TYR A 5 -0.15 1.72 -7.59
C TYR A 5 -0.52 2.97 -6.79
N LEU A 6 -1.74 2.96 -6.27
CA LEU A 6 -2.26 3.96 -5.33
C LEU A 6 -2.31 3.35 -3.93
N PHE A 7 -1.74 4.07 -2.97
CA PHE A 7 -1.83 3.78 -1.54
C PHE A 7 -2.84 4.72 -0.92
N ALA A 8 -3.91 4.17 -0.34
CA ALA A 8 -5.00 4.95 0.24
C ALA A 8 -5.23 4.54 1.69
N ALA A 9 -5.17 5.53 2.59
CA ALA A 9 -5.58 5.32 3.97
C ALA A 9 -7.09 5.07 4.03
N ASN A 10 -7.50 3.99 4.68
CA ASN A 10 -8.91 3.72 4.97
C ASN A 10 -9.23 4.08 6.43
N GLY A 11 -10.38 4.73 6.62
CA GLY A 11 -10.67 5.52 7.83
C GLY A 11 -11.96 5.14 8.56
N SER A 12 -12.48 3.92 8.39
CA SER A 12 -13.64 3.47 9.17
C SER A 12 -13.19 2.62 10.36
N ALA A 13 -13.76 2.91 11.54
CA ALA A 13 -13.47 2.21 12.78
C ALA A 13 -13.57 0.68 12.62
N GLY A 14 -12.45 -0.01 12.78
CA GLY A 14 -12.34 -1.49 12.76
C GLY A 14 -11.45 -2.05 11.66
N GLU A 15 -11.47 -1.46 10.47
CA GLU A 15 -10.60 -1.86 9.35
C GLU A 15 -9.70 -0.69 8.98
N ALA A 16 -8.62 -0.55 9.73
CA ALA A 16 -7.66 0.53 9.56
C ALA A 16 -6.35 0.01 8.96
N GLY A 17 -5.87 0.70 7.94
CA GLY A 17 -4.68 0.35 7.18
C GLY A 17 -4.53 1.19 5.93
N ILE A 18 -3.58 0.80 5.09
CA ILE A 18 -3.37 1.41 3.78
C ILE A 18 -3.77 0.40 2.70
N SER A 19 -4.89 0.66 2.03
CA SER A 19 -5.31 -0.15 0.87
C SER A 19 -4.40 0.13 -0.32
N VAL A 20 -4.09 -0.92 -1.07
CA VAL A 20 -3.24 -0.85 -2.27
C VAL A 20 -4.08 -1.16 -3.49
N PHE A 21 -4.11 -0.23 -4.45
CA PHE A 21 -4.86 -0.38 -5.69
C PHE A 21 -3.92 -0.36 -6.89
N ASN A 22 -4.17 -1.24 -7.85
CA ASN A 22 -3.60 -1.12 -9.18
C ASN A 22 -4.35 0.01 -9.92
N THR A 23 -3.63 1.03 -10.39
CA THR A 23 -4.26 2.23 -10.98
C THR A 23 -4.82 1.99 -12.36
N ALA A 24 -4.25 1.05 -13.13
CA ALA A 24 -4.71 0.73 -14.48
C ALA A 24 -6.04 -0.06 -14.46
N THR A 25 -6.18 -1.00 -13.52
CA THR A 25 -7.35 -1.89 -13.44
C THR A 25 -8.38 -1.43 -12.42
N GLY A 26 -8.02 -0.50 -11.52
CA GLY A 26 -8.85 -0.09 -10.39
C GLY A 26 -9.04 -1.17 -9.32
N ARG A 27 -8.40 -2.34 -9.45
CA ARG A 27 -8.59 -3.45 -8.52
C ARG A 27 -7.74 -3.28 -7.26
N CYS A 28 -8.34 -3.59 -6.11
CA CYS A 28 -7.62 -3.72 -4.85
C CYS A 28 -6.68 -4.95 -4.90
N ARG A 29 -5.46 -4.78 -4.39
CA ARG A 29 -4.41 -5.80 -4.34
C ARG A 29 -4.03 -6.21 -2.93
N GLY A 30 -4.62 -5.57 -1.93
CA GLY A 30 -4.43 -5.91 -0.54
C GLY A 30 -4.38 -4.67 0.33
N GLN A 31 -3.87 -4.88 1.54
CA GLN A 31 -3.80 -3.86 2.57
C GLN A 31 -2.49 -4.00 3.33
N LEU A 32 -1.87 -2.85 3.62
CA LEU A 32 -0.83 -2.74 4.63
C LEU A 32 -1.53 -2.51 5.98
N SER A 33 -1.62 -3.57 6.76
CA SER A 33 -2.36 -3.58 8.03
C SER A 33 -1.50 -3.08 9.19
N GLY A 34 -2.15 -2.62 10.26
CA GLY A 34 -1.47 -2.16 11.47
C GLY A 34 -1.91 -0.78 11.95
N PRO A 35 -1.74 0.30 11.16
CA PRO A 35 -2.06 1.64 11.62
C PRO A 35 -3.56 1.80 11.83
N VAL A 36 -3.94 2.39 12.96
CA VAL A 36 -5.34 2.63 13.33
C VAL A 36 -5.67 4.11 13.19
N GLN A 37 -6.66 4.45 12.36
CA GLN A 37 -7.03 5.83 12.06
C GLN A 37 -5.83 6.68 11.65
N VAL A 38 -5.46 6.55 10.38
CA VAL A 38 -4.31 7.23 9.80
C VAL A 38 -4.54 8.75 9.79
N ASN A 39 -3.62 9.49 10.41
CA ASN A 39 -3.66 10.96 10.46
C ASN A 39 -2.74 11.61 9.42
N GLY A 40 -1.73 10.88 8.95
CA GLY A 40 -0.77 11.37 7.97
C GLY A 40 0.01 10.24 7.33
N MET A 41 0.42 10.47 6.09
CA MET A 41 1.18 9.50 5.30
C MET A 41 2.14 10.23 4.37
N SER A 42 3.34 9.69 4.21
CA SER A 42 4.35 10.22 3.30
C SER A 42 5.16 9.13 2.62
N LEU A 43 5.54 9.39 1.37
CA LEU A 43 6.46 8.56 0.60
C LEU A 43 7.87 9.16 0.69
N VAL A 44 8.77 8.48 1.39
CA VAL A 44 10.17 8.90 1.52
C VAL A 44 10.93 8.43 0.29
N LYS A 45 11.04 9.29 -0.73
CA LYS A 45 11.63 8.94 -2.03
C LYS A 45 13.06 8.41 -1.96
N GLN A 46 13.85 8.86 -0.98
CA GLN A 46 15.27 8.50 -0.84
C GLN A 46 15.45 7.06 -0.37
N SER A 47 14.65 6.62 0.60
CA SER A 47 14.69 5.25 1.13
C SER A 47 13.71 4.32 0.43
N GLY A 48 12.72 4.85 -0.28
CA GLY A 48 11.64 4.06 -0.87
C GLY A 48 10.63 3.57 0.16
N GLU A 49 10.51 4.25 1.30
CA GLU A 49 9.61 3.82 2.38
C GLU A 49 8.28 4.58 2.34
N LEU A 50 7.23 3.88 2.76
CA LEU A 50 5.98 4.49 3.17
C LEU A 50 6.01 4.70 4.68
N VAL A 51 5.80 5.95 5.12
CA VAL A 51 5.71 6.32 6.54
C VAL A 51 4.30 6.75 6.85
N VAL A 52 3.71 6.17 7.90
CA VAL A 52 2.32 6.44 8.32
C VAL A 52 2.27 6.72 9.80
N GLY A 53 1.60 7.80 10.18
CA GLY A 53 1.25 8.11 11.57
C GLY A 53 -0.19 7.76 11.89
N ASP A 54 -0.42 7.11 13.03
CA ASP A 54 -1.75 6.70 13.49
C ASP A 54 -2.27 7.55 14.67
N GLN A 55 -3.54 7.35 15.07
CA GLN A 55 -4.15 8.14 16.15
C GLN A 55 -3.50 7.97 17.53
N TYR A 56 -2.78 6.87 17.73
CA TYR A 56 -2.12 6.55 19.00
C TYR A 56 -0.68 7.07 19.03
N GLY A 57 -0.27 7.83 18.01
CA GLY A 57 1.08 8.36 17.89
C GLY A 57 2.12 7.32 17.46
N ARG A 58 1.70 6.15 16.97
CA ARG A 58 2.63 5.15 16.42
C ARG A 58 3.00 5.52 14.99
N ILE A 59 4.26 5.26 14.66
CA ILE A 59 4.79 5.44 13.31
C ILE A 59 5.06 4.08 12.69
N TRP A 60 4.52 3.87 11.51
CA TRP A 60 4.62 2.64 10.76
C TRP A 60 5.46 2.86 9.50
N PHE A 61 6.23 1.85 9.14
CA PHE A 61 7.15 1.87 8.02
C PHE A 61 6.95 0.62 7.16
N TRP A 62 6.94 0.81 5.84
CA TRP A 62 7.02 -0.28 4.87
C TRP A 62 8.06 0.05 3.81
N ASP A 63 8.91 -0.92 3.48
CA ASP A 63 9.75 -0.86 2.29
C ASP A 63 8.89 -1.11 1.04
N LEU A 64 8.77 -0.08 0.19
CA LEU A 64 7.97 -0.18 -1.01
C LEU A 64 8.67 -0.94 -2.12
N HIS A 65 10.00 -1.12 -2.10
CA HIS A 65 10.64 -1.96 -3.10
C HIS A 65 10.14 -3.40 -3.00
N SER A 66 10.12 -3.93 -1.78
CA SER A 66 9.59 -5.25 -1.47
C SER A 66 8.09 -5.36 -1.78
N VAL A 67 7.28 -4.37 -1.35
CA VAL A 67 5.84 -4.36 -1.64
C VAL A 67 5.57 -4.36 -3.14
N LEU A 68 6.24 -3.49 -3.90
CA LEU A 68 6.04 -3.38 -5.33
C LEU A 68 6.58 -4.59 -6.10
N ALA A 69 7.65 -5.24 -5.62
CA ALA A 69 8.14 -6.48 -6.20
C ALA A 69 7.09 -7.60 -6.10
N MET A 70 6.55 -7.82 -4.90
CA MET A 70 5.48 -8.81 -4.68
C MET A 70 4.24 -8.52 -5.53
N LEU A 71 3.84 -7.24 -5.64
CA LEU A 71 2.68 -6.87 -6.46
C LEU A 71 2.92 -7.16 -7.94
N ARG A 72 4.10 -6.86 -8.47
CA ARG A 72 4.44 -7.15 -9.87
C ARG A 72 4.46 -8.65 -10.16
N GLU A 73 5.01 -9.45 -9.26
CA GLU A 73 4.99 -10.91 -9.37
C GLU A 73 3.55 -11.45 -9.36
N PHE A 74 2.71 -10.94 -8.47
CA PHE A 74 1.30 -11.29 -8.42
C PHE A 74 0.59 -10.95 -9.74
N GLU A 75 0.73 -9.73 -10.28
CA GLU A 75 0.12 -9.36 -11.57
C GLU A 75 0.62 -10.25 -12.72
N ALA A 76 1.92 -10.56 -12.75
CA ALA A 76 2.49 -11.45 -13.75
C ALA A 76 1.87 -12.86 -13.67
N SER A 77 1.61 -13.36 -12.45
CA SER A 77 0.96 -14.66 -12.26
C SER A 77 -0.49 -14.67 -12.77
N LEU A 78 -1.23 -13.56 -12.64
CA LEU A 78 -2.60 -13.45 -13.18
C LEU A 78 -2.60 -13.53 -14.71
N THR A 79 -1.67 -12.82 -15.36
CA THR A 79 -1.58 -12.82 -16.84
C THR A 79 -1.16 -14.17 -17.42
N THR A 80 -0.43 -14.97 -16.64
CA THR A 80 0.01 -16.32 -17.05
C THR A 80 -1.09 -17.35 -16.89
N ALA A 81 -1.98 -17.18 -15.89
CA ALA A 81 -3.10 -18.09 -15.64
C ALA A 81 -4.26 -17.97 -16.65
N GLU A 82 -4.32 -16.86 -17.40
CA GLU A 82 -5.35 -16.60 -18.43
C GLU A 82 -4.94 -17.12 -19.83
N ARG A 83 -3.81 -17.84 -19.95
CA ARG A 83 -3.25 -18.36 -21.20
C ARG A 83 -3.27 -19.89 -21.25
#